data_AF-A0A2H3SUG0-F1
#
_entry.id   AF-A0A2H3SUG0-F1
#
_cell.length_a   1.000
_cell.length_b   1.000
_cell.length_c   1.000
_cell.angle_alpha   90.00
_cell.angle_beta   90.00
_cell.angle_gamma   90.00
#
_symmetry.space_group_name_H-M   'P 1'
#
loop_
_entity.id
_entity.type
_entity.pdbx_description
1 polymer ?
#
loop_
_entity_poly.entity_id
_entity_poly.type
_entity_poly.pdbx_seq_one_letter_code
_entity_poly.pdbx_strand_id
1 'polypeptide(L)'
;MQANQKLCIAIFGPTASGKTKLGVAIAKAFPSEVISVDSLQCYKAGSILTAKPTVQEIDDVPHHMVDYLEADEEPHDFVAMAADKMEEVTNRGKLPILVGGSTSLAIPLLHEALKHQYRFIAATLIPRQSTYWQFIQVRANEMLERGLLGELEELRDLQQSLLDDNACFHKGVWKAIGYQEFYPYLEADMSCSARQSSFQRGLALMNANTLQYGFHQLEWIRSVLNPFLQQAGVVCMSLPVTNKASWTLDVEIPAISMLNELCYSFRTIRLSNNGILNSNSKSRVVCLFGGSSSGNDPKHIQAAKNLAFALHSNNYKLVYGGGTTGIMGAIASTLVQLSGPSAVQGIIPVALAKYEEKLTKKNADPSKFGSRTVVKDMHTRKRLMIDAVIGGAPGSGFVALSGGYGTLEELLETTTWYQLGIHQCGICVFDVCGFYKGLLDWVDQAAQAGFVGTEDVDILRIATTAEEVIGYLGSQNGRYSRMGELEWD
;
A
#
# COMPACT_ATOMS: atom_id res chain seq x y z
N MET A 1 6.74 -1.68 -25.57
CA MET A 1 7.26 -0.38 -25.07
C MET A 1 6.49 -0.05 -23.80
N GLN A 2 7.03 -0.34 -22.60
CA GLN A 2 6.39 0.09 -21.35
C GLN A 2 6.98 1.44 -20.95
N ALA A 3 6.10 2.43 -20.81
CA ALA A 3 6.44 3.81 -20.51
C ALA A 3 7.18 3.95 -19.17
N ASN A 4 8.06 4.95 -19.13
CA ASN A 4 8.95 5.31 -18.05
C ASN A 4 8.14 5.69 -16.78
N GLN A 5 7.91 4.74 -15.86
CA GLN A 5 7.15 5.02 -14.62
C GLN A 5 7.84 6.10 -13.77
N LYS A 6 7.04 7.07 -13.32
CA LYS A 6 7.48 8.26 -12.55
C LYS A 6 7.38 7.95 -11.06
N LEU A 7 8.28 8.48 -10.24
CA LEU A 7 8.25 8.24 -8.79
C LEU A 7 7.80 9.51 -8.07
N CYS A 8 6.93 9.35 -7.09
CA CYS A 8 6.42 10.41 -6.22
C CYS A 8 6.52 9.97 -4.75
N ILE A 9 6.80 10.91 -3.86
CA ILE A 9 6.74 10.69 -2.41
C ILE A 9 5.46 11.38 -1.92
N ALA A 10 4.71 10.76 -1.02
CA ALA A 10 3.53 11.36 -0.42
C ALA A 10 3.62 11.34 1.10
N ILE A 11 3.37 12.47 1.76
CA ILE A 11 3.47 12.65 3.20
C ILE A 11 2.11 13.07 3.74
N PHE A 12 1.50 12.17 4.49
CA PHE A 12 0.19 12.34 5.09
C PHE A 12 0.27 12.36 6.61
N GLY A 13 -0.76 12.89 7.26
CA GLY A 13 -0.84 12.97 8.72
C GLY A 13 -1.76 14.11 9.15
N PRO A 14 -2.20 14.11 10.41
CA PRO A 14 -3.10 15.13 10.89
C PRO A 14 -2.39 16.51 10.96
N THR A 15 -3.14 17.58 11.16
CA THR A 15 -2.57 18.91 11.40
C THR A 15 -1.57 18.90 12.58
N ALA A 16 -0.64 19.85 12.62
CA ALA A 16 0.42 19.92 13.64
C ALA A 16 1.35 18.68 13.79
N SER A 17 1.29 17.68 12.91
CA SER A 17 2.15 16.48 13.00
C SER A 17 3.56 16.66 12.46
N GLY A 18 3.88 17.80 11.82
CA GLY A 18 5.21 18.07 11.25
C GLY A 18 5.39 17.68 9.78
N LYS A 19 4.30 17.48 9.02
CA LYS A 19 4.35 17.11 7.59
C LYS A 19 5.31 17.97 6.75
N THR A 20 5.20 19.30 6.86
CA THR A 20 6.06 20.22 6.10
C THR A 20 7.53 20.07 6.47
N LYS A 21 7.84 19.94 7.76
CA LYS A 21 9.20 19.71 8.26
C LYS A 21 9.81 18.45 7.64
N LEU A 22 9.04 17.36 7.57
CA LEU A 22 9.50 16.12 6.93
C LEU A 22 9.65 16.29 5.41
N GLY A 23 8.71 16.97 4.75
CA GLY A 23 8.78 17.27 3.32
C GLY A 23 10.04 18.02 2.93
N VAL A 24 10.39 19.05 3.70
CA VAL A 24 11.62 19.84 3.51
C VAL A 24 12.87 19.01 3.79
N ALA A 25 12.89 18.21 4.86
CA ALA A 25 14.02 17.32 5.15
C ALA A 25 14.28 16.32 4.01
N ILE A 26 13.23 15.73 3.43
CA ILE A 26 13.31 14.86 2.27
C ILE A 26 13.74 15.65 1.03
N ALA A 27 13.21 16.86 0.81
CA ALA A 27 13.59 17.71 -0.33
C ALA A 27 15.04 18.17 -0.33
N LYS A 28 15.70 18.17 0.84
CA LYS A 28 17.15 18.41 0.94
C LYS A 28 17.98 17.15 0.74
N ALA A 29 17.45 16.00 1.14
CA ALA A 29 18.11 14.71 0.99
C ALA A 29 18.05 14.18 -0.47
N PHE A 30 17.01 14.55 -1.22
CA PHE A 30 16.77 14.11 -2.59
C PHE A 30 16.57 15.32 -3.52
N PRO A 31 16.86 15.22 -4.82
CA PRO A 31 16.55 16.28 -5.78
C PRO A 31 15.02 16.32 -5.99
N SER A 32 14.31 17.05 -5.14
CA SER A 32 12.85 17.08 -5.08
C SER A 32 12.29 18.46 -4.84
N GLU A 33 10.99 18.60 -5.10
CA GLU A 33 10.21 19.81 -4.84
C GLU A 33 8.89 19.43 -4.15
N VAL A 34 8.38 20.30 -3.28
CA VAL A 34 7.17 20.04 -2.50
C VAL A 34 5.95 20.55 -3.25
N ILE A 35 4.88 19.77 -3.25
CA ILE A 35 3.56 20.14 -3.76
C ILE A 35 2.59 20.04 -2.59
N SER A 36 2.05 21.18 -2.16
CA SER A 36 1.08 21.22 -1.05
C SER A 36 -0.23 20.57 -1.45
N VAL A 37 -0.79 19.74 -0.57
CA VAL A 37 -2.09 19.08 -0.70
C VAL A 37 -2.98 19.51 0.48
N ASP A 38 -3.19 20.82 0.55
CA ASP A 38 -4.01 21.48 1.57
C ASP A 38 -4.97 22.47 0.89
N SER A 39 -6.24 22.42 1.28
CA SER A 39 -7.29 23.24 0.66
C SER A 39 -7.29 24.70 1.12
N LEU A 40 -6.48 25.06 2.11
CA LEU A 40 -6.41 26.42 2.66
C LEU A 40 -5.07 27.10 2.38
N GLN A 41 -4.00 26.37 2.07
CA GLN A 41 -2.69 26.97 1.78
C GLN A 41 -2.58 27.58 0.37
N CYS A 42 -3.59 27.38 -0.48
CA CYS A 42 -3.65 27.92 -1.83
C CYS A 42 -3.93 29.43 -1.89
N TYR A 43 -4.55 30.02 -0.87
CA TYR A 43 -4.88 31.45 -0.83
C TYR A 43 -3.65 32.29 -0.57
N LYS A 44 -3.52 33.47 -1.20
CA LYS A 44 -2.43 34.42 -0.91
C LYS A 44 -2.52 35.04 0.47
N ALA A 45 -3.74 35.37 0.92
CA ALA A 45 -3.99 35.93 2.25
C ALA A 45 -3.94 34.85 3.35
N GLY A 46 -3.86 35.27 4.62
CA GLY A 46 -4.02 34.37 5.78
C GLY A 46 -2.89 33.37 5.98
N SER A 47 -1.65 33.75 5.75
CA SER A 47 -0.47 32.86 5.83
C SER A 47 -0.26 32.21 7.19
N ILE A 48 -0.49 32.93 8.29
CA ILE A 48 -0.38 32.38 9.66
C ILE A 48 -1.57 31.46 9.94
N LEU A 49 -2.79 31.96 9.72
CA LEU A 49 -4.07 31.29 9.94
C LEU A 49 -4.13 29.94 9.21
N THR A 50 -3.77 29.91 7.93
CA THR A 50 -3.81 28.72 7.07
C THR A 50 -2.58 27.83 7.20
N ALA A 51 -1.72 28.08 8.20
CA ALA A 51 -0.60 27.23 8.51
C ALA A 51 0.46 27.13 7.40
N LYS A 52 0.62 28.14 6.55
CA LYS A 52 1.63 28.11 5.49
C LYS A 52 3.03 28.05 6.11
N PRO A 53 3.94 27.27 5.50
CA PRO A 53 5.31 27.22 5.96
C PRO A 53 5.97 28.59 5.78
N THR A 54 6.68 29.04 6.79
CA THR A 54 7.49 30.26 6.73
C THR A 54 8.67 30.09 5.77
N VAL A 55 9.27 31.21 5.36
CA VAL A 55 10.52 31.21 4.58
C VAL A 55 11.62 30.38 5.26
N GLN A 56 11.70 30.43 6.59
CA GLN A 56 12.66 29.66 7.40
C GLN A 56 12.34 28.16 7.42
N GLU A 57 11.06 27.79 7.44
CA GLU A 57 10.64 26.38 7.39
C GLU A 57 10.79 25.80 5.97
N ILE A 58 10.53 26.61 4.94
CA ILE A 58 10.71 26.26 3.54
C ILE A 58 12.19 25.97 3.25
N ASP A 59 13.09 26.78 3.81
CA ASP A 59 14.55 26.65 3.72
C ASP A 59 15.04 26.38 2.28
N ASP A 60 14.68 27.33 1.39
CA ASP A 60 14.96 27.36 -0.05
C ASP A 60 14.41 26.19 -0.89
N VAL A 61 13.59 25.31 -0.30
CA VAL A 61 12.92 24.23 -1.04
C VAL A 61 11.75 24.79 -1.85
N PRO A 62 11.68 24.58 -3.18
CA PRO A 62 10.52 25.00 -3.95
C PRO A 62 9.22 24.34 -3.45
N HIS A 63 8.22 25.17 -3.12
CA HIS A 63 6.87 24.74 -2.75
C HIS A 63 5.88 25.21 -3.81
N HIS A 64 5.05 24.29 -4.27
CA HIS A 64 4.01 24.53 -5.27
C HIS A 64 2.61 24.34 -4.69
N MET A 65 1.61 24.80 -5.44
CA MET A 65 0.20 24.77 -5.04
C MET A 65 -0.09 25.56 -3.75
N VAL A 66 0.73 26.57 -3.50
CA VAL A 66 0.57 27.57 -2.43
C VAL A 66 0.47 28.96 -3.07
N ASP A 67 -0.26 29.88 -2.42
CA ASP A 67 -0.34 31.30 -2.80
C ASP A 67 -0.76 31.60 -4.26
N TYR A 68 -1.65 30.80 -4.85
CA TYR A 68 -2.11 30.99 -6.23
C TYR A 68 -3.56 31.49 -6.36
N LEU A 69 -4.37 31.45 -5.29
CA LEU A 69 -5.74 31.97 -5.26
C LEU A 69 -5.85 33.28 -4.49
N GLU A 70 -6.73 34.17 -4.95
CA GLU A 70 -7.18 35.33 -4.17
C GLU A 70 -8.13 34.91 -3.04
N ALA A 71 -8.30 35.77 -2.04
CA ALA A 71 -8.91 35.42 -0.75
C ALA A 71 -10.37 34.94 -0.84
N ASP A 72 -11.13 35.38 -1.85
CA ASP A 72 -12.55 35.03 -2.06
C ASP A 72 -12.79 34.05 -3.22
N GLU A 73 -11.71 33.59 -3.88
CA GLU A 73 -11.79 32.61 -4.96
C GLU A 73 -12.04 31.19 -4.42
N GLU A 74 -12.40 30.28 -5.33
CA GLU A 74 -12.56 28.86 -5.01
C GLU A 74 -11.72 28.02 -5.98
N PRO A 75 -11.05 26.96 -5.50
CA PRO A 75 -10.28 26.08 -6.37
C PRO A 75 -11.22 25.31 -7.31
N HIS A 76 -11.24 25.67 -8.60
CA HIS A 76 -12.10 25.01 -9.59
C HIS A 76 -11.58 23.63 -10.04
N ASP A 77 -10.25 23.44 -10.14
CA ASP A 77 -9.65 22.17 -10.55
C ASP A 77 -8.28 21.93 -9.91
N PHE A 78 -8.27 21.83 -8.57
CA PHE A 78 -7.03 21.59 -7.82
C PHE A 78 -6.30 20.33 -8.29
N VAL A 79 -7.04 19.26 -8.61
CA VAL A 79 -6.47 17.95 -8.92
C VAL A 79 -5.70 17.99 -10.23
N ALA A 80 -6.28 18.56 -11.30
CA ALA A 80 -5.56 18.68 -12.57
C ALA A 80 -4.34 19.59 -12.44
N MET A 81 -4.49 20.76 -11.80
CA MET A 81 -3.37 21.69 -11.59
C MET A 81 -2.21 21.06 -10.80
N ALA A 82 -2.52 20.31 -9.75
CA ALA A 82 -1.51 19.61 -8.95
C ALA A 82 -0.83 18.49 -9.76
N ALA A 83 -1.58 17.73 -10.56
CA ALA A 83 -1.03 16.71 -11.44
C ALA A 83 -0.11 17.30 -12.52
N ASP A 84 -0.51 18.40 -13.17
CA ASP A 84 0.34 19.14 -14.13
C ASP A 84 1.62 19.63 -13.46
N LYS A 85 1.52 20.09 -12.20
CA LYS A 85 2.71 20.50 -11.45
C LYS A 85 3.64 19.32 -11.13
N MET A 86 3.10 18.15 -10.81
CA MET A 86 3.90 16.92 -10.65
C MET A 86 4.68 16.61 -11.92
N GLU A 87 4.03 16.73 -13.08
CA GLU A 87 4.63 16.52 -14.40
C GLU A 87 5.77 17.51 -14.66
N GLU A 88 5.53 18.79 -14.43
CA GLU A 88 6.57 19.82 -14.56
C GLU A 88 7.80 19.54 -13.67
N VAL A 89 7.59 19.20 -12.40
CA VAL A 89 8.67 18.84 -11.47
C VAL A 89 9.45 17.63 -11.99
N THR A 90 8.73 16.63 -12.49
CA THR A 90 9.32 15.39 -13.02
C THR A 90 10.11 15.64 -14.30
N ASN A 91 9.62 16.52 -15.17
CA ASN A 91 10.30 16.93 -16.41
C ASN A 91 11.59 17.71 -16.14
N ARG A 92 11.69 18.39 -14.98
CA ARG A 92 12.95 18.98 -14.49
C ARG A 92 13.92 17.94 -13.89
N GLY A 93 13.58 16.64 -13.92
CA GLY A 93 14.39 15.55 -13.37
C GLY A 93 14.34 15.45 -11.85
N LYS A 94 13.39 16.12 -11.21
CA LYS A 94 13.21 16.13 -9.75
C LYS A 94 12.03 15.26 -9.32
N LEU A 95 12.01 14.83 -8.07
CA LEU A 95 10.90 14.05 -7.51
C LEU A 95 9.83 14.98 -6.92
N PRO A 96 8.54 14.84 -7.28
CA PRO A 96 7.47 15.52 -6.57
C PRO A 96 7.26 14.89 -5.18
N ILE A 97 7.15 15.74 -4.16
CA ILE A 97 6.76 15.36 -2.80
C ILE A 97 5.40 15.98 -2.49
N LEU A 98 4.35 15.15 -2.48
CA LEU A 98 3.02 15.56 -2.03
C LEU A 98 3.02 15.70 -0.52
N VAL A 99 2.64 16.86 0.02
CA VAL A 99 2.60 17.11 1.46
C VAL A 99 1.25 17.68 1.84
N GLY A 100 0.46 16.96 2.63
CA GLY A 100 -0.84 17.48 3.00
C GLY A 100 -1.68 16.59 3.89
N GLY A 101 -2.78 17.16 4.38
CA GLY A 101 -3.75 16.48 5.24
C GLY A 101 -5.19 16.63 4.77
N SER A 102 -5.43 17.27 3.62
CA SER A 102 -6.78 17.46 3.11
C SER A 102 -7.38 16.12 2.67
N THR A 103 -8.40 15.68 3.40
CA THR A 103 -9.08 14.40 3.15
C THR A 103 -9.84 14.40 1.82
N SER A 104 -10.30 15.58 1.37
CA SER A 104 -11.03 15.75 0.11
C SER A 104 -10.12 15.83 -1.12
N LEU A 105 -8.87 16.28 -0.98
CA LEU A 105 -7.94 16.45 -2.10
C LEU A 105 -7.01 15.25 -2.31
N ALA A 106 -6.62 14.58 -1.23
CA ALA A 106 -5.57 13.56 -1.27
C ALA A 106 -5.92 12.36 -2.17
N ILE A 107 -7.09 11.73 -1.99
CA ILE A 107 -7.48 10.55 -2.78
C ILE A 107 -7.68 10.88 -4.27
N PRO A 108 -8.43 11.94 -4.64
CA PRO A 108 -8.56 12.33 -6.04
C PRO A 108 -7.22 12.60 -6.73
N LEU A 109 -6.28 13.29 -6.05
CA LEU A 109 -4.95 13.54 -6.59
C LEU A 109 -4.14 12.24 -6.76
N LEU A 110 -4.20 11.33 -5.78
CA LEU A 110 -3.54 10.03 -5.89
C LEU A 110 -4.11 9.20 -7.06
N HIS A 111 -5.43 9.19 -7.24
CA HIS A 111 -6.07 8.55 -8.41
C HIS A 111 -5.55 9.15 -9.71
N GLU A 112 -5.54 10.47 -9.83
CA GLU A 112 -5.12 11.14 -11.05
C GLU A 112 -3.66 10.85 -11.36
N ALA A 113 -2.77 10.99 -10.38
CA ALA A 113 -1.36 10.72 -10.57
C ALA A 113 -1.07 9.23 -10.87
N LEU A 114 -1.86 8.27 -10.37
CA LEU A 114 -1.78 6.86 -10.81
C LEU A 114 -2.08 6.72 -12.31
N LYS A 115 -3.04 7.46 -12.86
CA LYS A 115 -3.32 7.46 -14.32
C LYS A 115 -2.13 7.99 -15.11
N HIS A 116 -1.45 9.02 -14.60
CA HIS A 116 -0.20 9.59 -15.13
C HIS A 116 1.04 8.69 -14.88
N GLN A 117 0.85 7.43 -14.49
CA GLN A 117 1.90 6.44 -14.30
C GLN A 117 2.89 6.78 -13.17
N TYR A 118 2.45 7.54 -12.16
CA TYR A 118 3.22 7.71 -10.93
C TYR A 118 3.12 6.47 -10.04
N ARG A 119 4.25 6.08 -9.47
CA ARG A 119 4.37 5.18 -8.33
C ARG A 119 4.65 5.99 -7.07
N PHE A 120 4.08 5.55 -5.97
CA PHE A 120 4.16 6.26 -4.70
C PHE A 120 4.99 5.50 -3.67
N ILE A 121 5.68 6.28 -2.85
CA ILE A 121 6.08 5.88 -1.51
C ILE A 121 5.37 6.83 -0.55
N ALA A 122 4.54 6.28 0.33
CA ALA A 122 3.73 7.06 1.26
C ALA A 122 4.30 6.99 2.69
N ALA A 123 4.40 8.14 3.35
CA ALA A 123 4.75 8.26 4.75
C ALA A 123 3.58 8.89 5.52
N THR A 124 3.09 8.18 6.52
CA THR A 124 1.98 8.61 7.37
C THR A 124 2.52 8.95 8.76
N LEU A 125 2.41 10.22 9.15
CA LEU A 125 2.78 10.70 10.48
C LEU A 125 1.64 10.44 11.46
N ILE A 126 1.92 9.68 12.52
CA ILE A 126 0.92 9.26 13.51
C ILE A 126 1.32 9.78 14.89
N PRO A 127 0.75 10.91 15.35
CA PRO A 127 0.98 11.38 16.71
C PRO A 127 0.36 10.46 17.76
N ARG A 128 0.99 10.37 18.93
CA ARG A 128 0.37 9.71 20.09
C ARG A 128 -0.85 10.50 20.54
N GLN A 129 -2.02 9.85 20.55
CA GLN A 129 -3.29 10.51 20.89
C GLN A 129 -3.26 11.21 22.26
N SER A 130 -2.57 10.62 23.25
CA SER A 130 -2.48 11.18 24.62
C SER A 130 -1.73 12.52 24.71
N THR A 131 -0.82 12.79 23.77
CA THR A 131 -0.02 14.02 23.73
C THR A 131 -0.35 14.90 22.52
N TYR A 132 -1.28 14.48 21.67
CA TYR A 132 -1.56 15.17 20.41
C TYR A 132 -2.05 16.62 20.62
N TRP A 133 -2.90 16.83 21.63
CA TRP A 133 -3.40 18.16 22.01
C TRP A 133 -2.29 19.16 22.34
N GLN A 134 -1.13 18.69 22.84
CA GLN A 134 0.00 19.56 23.18
C GLN A 134 0.62 20.18 21.92
N PHE A 135 0.71 19.44 20.82
CA PHE A 135 1.21 19.99 19.56
C PHE A 135 0.32 21.08 19.00
N ILE A 136 -1.00 20.92 19.14
CA ILE A 136 -1.98 21.92 18.69
C ILE A 136 -1.87 23.19 19.53
N GLN A 137 -1.76 23.06 20.85
CA GLN A 137 -1.57 24.22 21.73
C GLN A 137 -0.26 24.95 21.47
N VAL A 138 0.86 24.22 21.34
CA VAL A 138 2.16 24.81 21.01
C VAL A 138 2.07 25.57 19.69
N ARG A 139 1.45 24.96 18.67
CA ARG A 139 1.23 25.58 17.37
C ARG A 139 0.36 26.84 17.46
N ALA A 140 -0.73 26.80 18.23
CA ALA A 140 -1.61 27.96 18.41
C ALA A 140 -0.86 29.14 19.08
N ASN A 141 -0.03 28.85 20.09
CA ASN A 141 0.80 29.87 20.72
C ASN A 141 1.82 30.46 19.75
N GLU A 142 2.51 29.61 18.97
CA GLU A 142 3.44 30.07 17.91
C GLU A 142 2.73 30.94 16.86
N MET A 143 1.48 30.64 16.50
CA MET A 143 0.67 31.47 15.60
C MET A 143 0.37 32.84 16.22
N LEU A 144 0.00 32.89 17.51
CA LEU A 144 -0.24 34.14 18.23
C LEU A 144 1.02 35.01 18.32
N GLU A 145 2.17 34.41 18.67
CA GLU A 145 3.46 35.09 18.75
C GLU A 145 3.89 35.67 17.40
N ARG A 146 3.51 35.02 16.30
CA ARG A 146 3.75 35.48 14.93
C ARG A 146 2.80 36.58 14.46
N GLY A 147 1.82 36.98 15.28
CA GLY A 147 0.90 38.06 14.96
C GLY A 147 -0.44 37.62 14.33
N LEU A 148 -0.92 36.41 14.62
CA LEU A 148 -2.21 35.91 14.11
C LEU A 148 -3.36 36.92 14.29
N LEU A 149 -3.44 37.62 15.43
CA LEU A 149 -4.54 38.56 15.69
C LEU A 149 -4.54 39.74 14.71
N GLY A 150 -3.36 40.24 14.32
CA GLY A 150 -3.26 41.29 13.30
C GLY A 150 -3.67 40.78 11.92
N GLU A 151 -3.24 39.57 11.54
CA GLU A 151 -3.65 38.95 10.28
C GLU A 151 -5.18 38.71 10.22
N LEU A 152 -5.81 38.38 11.34
CA LEU A 152 -7.26 38.22 11.42
C LEU A 152 -8.02 39.54 11.25
N GLU A 153 -7.48 40.66 11.77
CA GLU A 153 -8.03 41.99 11.54
C GLU A 153 -7.93 42.38 10.05
N GLU A 154 -6.79 42.14 9.41
CA GLU A 154 -6.60 42.36 7.97
C GLU A 154 -7.57 41.51 7.13
N LEU A 155 -7.77 40.23 7.50
CA LEU A 155 -8.71 39.33 6.83
C LEU A 155 -10.16 39.77 7.00
N ARG A 156 -10.53 40.39 8.12
CA ARG A 156 -11.86 40.97 8.32
C ARG A 156 -12.08 42.16 7.40
N ASP A 157 -11.12 43.07 7.33
CA ASP A 157 -11.23 44.25 6.47
C ASP A 157 -11.31 43.83 5.00
N LEU A 158 -10.54 42.80 4.62
CA LEU A 158 -10.61 42.19 3.30
C LEU A 158 -11.97 41.54 3.03
N GLN A 159 -12.55 40.84 4.01
CA GLN A 159 -13.89 40.24 3.90
C GLN A 159 -14.95 41.30 3.62
N GLN A 160 -14.96 42.39 4.39
CA GLN A 160 -15.91 43.49 4.22
C GLN A 160 -15.75 44.19 2.87
N SER A 161 -14.54 44.17 2.30
CA SER A 161 -14.28 44.76 0.98
C SER A 161 -14.70 43.87 -0.20
N LEU A 162 -14.65 42.54 -0.04
CA LEU A 162 -14.84 41.57 -1.13
C LEU A 162 -16.19 40.85 -1.11
N LEU A 163 -16.78 40.68 0.07
CA LEU A 163 -18.06 39.99 0.26
C LEU A 163 -19.11 40.99 0.73
N ASP A 164 -20.37 40.80 0.30
CA ASP A 164 -21.50 41.59 0.82
C ASP A 164 -21.51 41.51 2.35
N ASP A 165 -21.81 42.63 3.02
CA ASP A 165 -21.61 43.05 4.43
C ASP A 165 -22.08 42.09 5.56
N ASN A 166 -21.89 40.79 5.40
CA ASN A 166 -22.32 39.70 6.26
C ASN A 166 -21.15 38.77 6.56
N ALA A 167 -21.08 38.30 7.80
CA ALA A 167 -20.07 37.34 8.24
C ALA A 167 -20.13 36.04 7.41
N CYS A 168 -19.11 35.79 6.58
CA CYS A 168 -19.02 34.60 5.74
C CYS A 168 -17.90 33.68 6.23
N PHE A 169 -18.24 32.43 6.54
CA PHE A 169 -17.28 31.43 7.07
C PHE A 169 -17.15 30.19 6.18
N HIS A 170 -17.77 30.22 5.00
CA HIS A 170 -17.92 29.05 4.12
C HIS A 170 -17.40 29.31 2.70
N LYS A 171 -16.77 30.47 2.45
CA LYS A 171 -16.19 30.88 1.16
C LYS A 171 -14.74 31.30 1.34
N GLY A 172 -13.89 30.98 0.36
CA GLY A 172 -12.51 31.42 0.29
C GLY A 172 -11.66 31.03 1.50
N VAL A 173 -10.73 31.94 1.87
CA VAL A 173 -9.81 31.76 3.00
C VAL A 173 -10.52 31.74 4.37
N TRP A 174 -11.70 32.35 4.48
CA TRP A 174 -12.45 32.49 5.74
C TRP A 174 -13.08 31.18 6.24
N LYS A 175 -12.95 30.09 5.48
CA LYS A 175 -13.22 28.72 5.93
C LYS A 175 -12.20 28.20 6.95
N ALA A 176 -11.05 28.86 7.07
CA ALA A 176 -9.96 28.39 7.90
C ALA A 176 -10.33 28.41 9.39
N ILE A 177 -10.01 27.31 10.08
CA ILE A 177 -10.14 27.19 11.53
C ILE A 177 -9.29 28.29 12.19
N GLY A 178 -9.93 29.12 12.98
CA GLY A 178 -9.37 30.31 13.61
C GLY A 178 -10.18 31.56 13.27
N TYR A 179 -10.60 31.76 12.01
CA TYR A 179 -11.29 33.00 11.64
C TYR A 179 -12.66 33.10 12.28
N GLN A 180 -13.51 32.09 12.11
CA GLN A 180 -14.85 32.05 12.72
C GLN A 180 -14.78 32.09 14.26
N GLU A 181 -13.80 31.41 14.85
CA GLU A 181 -13.63 31.31 16.30
C GLU A 181 -13.22 32.64 16.93
N PHE A 182 -12.41 33.44 16.24
CA PHE A 182 -11.99 34.76 16.67
C PHE A 182 -12.90 35.89 16.17
N TYR A 183 -13.90 35.62 15.32
CA TYR A 183 -14.81 36.65 14.80
C TYR A 183 -15.47 37.51 15.91
N PRO A 184 -15.98 36.94 17.03
CA PRO A 184 -16.49 37.75 18.14
C PRO A 184 -15.44 38.66 18.80
N TYR A 185 -14.16 38.28 18.76
CA TYR A 185 -13.06 39.13 19.23
C TYR A 185 -12.78 40.29 18.27
N LEU A 186 -12.95 40.08 16.96
CA LEU A 186 -12.75 41.07 15.91
C LEU A 186 -13.85 42.13 15.88
N GLU A 187 -15.07 41.79 16.31
CA GLU A 187 -16.20 42.73 16.45
C GLU A 187 -16.26 43.44 17.81
N ALA A 188 -15.55 42.94 18.82
CA ALA A 188 -15.57 43.51 20.15
C ALA A 188 -14.80 44.84 20.23
N ASP A 189 -15.40 45.84 20.87
CA ASP A 189 -14.81 47.15 21.06
C ASP A 189 -13.50 47.09 21.87
N MET A 190 -12.49 47.87 21.45
CA MET A 190 -11.10 47.84 21.94
C MET A 190 -11.00 48.11 23.44
N SER A 191 -11.91 48.91 24.00
CA SER A 191 -11.91 49.33 25.41
C SER A 191 -12.69 48.42 26.36
N CYS A 192 -13.29 47.33 25.87
CA CYS A 192 -14.21 46.51 26.66
C CYS A 192 -13.52 45.29 27.29
N SER A 193 -13.82 45.00 28.56
CA SER A 193 -13.43 43.74 29.22
C SER A 193 -13.95 42.49 28.49
N ALA A 194 -15.04 42.64 27.72
CA ALA A 194 -15.61 41.59 26.87
C ALA A 194 -14.66 41.14 25.75
N ARG A 195 -13.72 42.00 25.30
CA ARG A 195 -12.75 41.64 24.25
C ARG A 195 -11.77 40.58 24.73
N GLN A 196 -11.30 40.69 25.97
CA GLN A 196 -10.40 39.70 26.58
C GLN A 196 -11.11 38.34 26.76
N SER A 197 -12.37 38.34 27.17
CA SER A 197 -13.17 37.11 27.28
C SER A 197 -13.41 36.45 25.92
N SER A 198 -13.66 37.26 24.88
CA SER A 198 -13.85 36.78 23.50
C SER A 198 -12.56 36.20 22.93
N PHE A 199 -11.40 36.80 23.22
CA PHE A 199 -10.09 36.25 22.87
C PHE A 199 -9.87 34.86 23.49
N GLN A 200 -10.08 34.72 24.81
CA GLN A 200 -9.90 33.44 25.50
C GLN A 200 -10.84 32.37 24.95
N ARG A 201 -12.09 32.74 24.63
CA ARG A 201 -13.05 31.84 24.02
C ARG A 201 -12.63 31.44 22.60
N GLY A 202 -12.20 32.38 21.77
CA GLY A 202 -11.73 32.11 20.41
C GLY A 202 -10.53 31.16 20.39
N LEU A 203 -9.54 31.38 21.25
CA LEU A 203 -8.39 30.50 21.39
C LEU A 203 -8.78 29.08 21.84
N ALA A 204 -9.70 28.96 22.80
CA ALA A 204 -10.19 27.67 23.26
C ALA A 204 -10.95 26.92 22.16
N LEU A 205 -11.83 27.60 21.42
CA LEU A 205 -12.58 27.03 20.30
C LEU A 205 -11.66 26.62 19.14
N MET A 206 -10.70 27.48 18.77
CA MET A 206 -9.74 27.17 17.70
C MET A 206 -8.94 25.90 18.04
N ASN A 207 -8.45 25.77 19.27
CA ASN A 207 -7.74 24.58 19.73
C ASN A 207 -8.66 23.33 19.70
N ALA A 208 -9.90 23.46 20.17
CA ALA A 208 -10.85 22.35 20.19
C ALA A 208 -11.23 21.88 18.77
N ASN A 209 -11.53 22.81 17.86
CA ASN A 209 -11.90 22.51 16.48
C ASN A 209 -10.70 21.95 15.69
N THR A 210 -9.50 22.48 15.90
CA THR A 210 -8.26 21.94 15.30
C THR A 210 -7.99 20.51 15.79
N LEU A 211 -8.25 20.22 17.07
CA LEU A 211 -8.09 18.88 17.63
C LEU A 211 -9.11 17.90 17.05
N GLN A 212 -10.38 18.30 16.96
CA GLN A 212 -11.43 17.49 16.32
C GLN A 212 -11.09 17.20 14.85
N TYR A 213 -10.66 18.23 14.10
CA TYR A 213 -10.21 18.05 12.72
C TYR A 213 -9.04 17.06 12.62
N GLY A 214 -8.04 17.18 13.50
CA GLY A 214 -6.93 16.24 13.56
C GLY A 214 -7.35 14.79 13.86
N PHE A 215 -8.33 14.59 14.76
CA PHE A 215 -8.87 13.24 15.01
C PHE A 215 -9.64 12.70 13.81
N HIS A 216 -10.43 13.53 13.13
CA HIS A 216 -11.11 13.13 11.91
C HIS A 216 -10.12 12.73 10.81
N GLN A 217 -9.02 13.46 10.65
CA GLN A 217 -7.93 13.10 9.74
C GLN A 217 -7.31 11.75 10.11
N LEU A 218 -7.07 11.48 11.40
CA LEU A 218 -6.54 10.19 11.85
C LEU A 218 -7.50 9.02 11.60
N GLU A 219 -8.79 9.24 11.78
CA GLU A 219 -9.81 8.25 11.46
C GLU A 219 -9.86 7.98 9.96
N TRP A 220 -9.93 9.03 9.14
CA TRP A 220 -9.90 8.94 7.68
C TRP A 220 -8.64 8.26 7.15
N ILE A 221 -7.47 8.55 7.74
CA ILE A 221 -6.23 7.86 7.40
C ILE A 221 -6.37 6.34 7.59
N ARG A 222 -7.00 5.91 8.70
CA ARG A 222 -7.16 4.50 9.03
C ARG A 222 -8.23 3.81 8.18
N SER A 223 -9.37 4.45 7.96
CA SER A 223 -10.55 3.85 7.33
C SER A 223 -10.61 4.03 5.82
N VAL A 224 -9.93 5.03 5.26
CA VAL A 224 -10.00 5.38 3.84
C VAL A 224 -8.61 5.35 3.18
N LEU A 225 -7.66 6.14 3.68
CA LEU A 225 -6.35 6.28 3.02
C LEU A 225 -5.57 4.97 3.02
N ASN A 226 -5.40 4.32 4.18
CA ASN A 226 -4.61 3.10 4.28
C ASN A 226 -5.16 1.95 3.41
N PRO A 227 -6.48 1.66 3.41
CA PRO A 227 -7.06 0.69 2.47
C PRO A 227 -6.81 1.04 1.01
N PHE A 228 -6.98 2.31 0.64
CA PHE A 228 -6.72 2.78 -0.72
C PHE A 228 -5.25 2.53 -1.13
N LEU A 229 -4.30 2.96 -0.30
CA LEU A 229 -2.88 2.79 -0.57
C LEU A 229 -2.49 1.31 -0.67
N GLN A 230 -3.08 0.45 0.18
CA GLN A 230 -2.86 -0.99 0.14
C GLN A 230 -3.40 -1.61 -1.16
N GLN A 231 -4.61 -1.26 -1.57
CA GLN A 231 -5.22 -1.73 -2.82
C GLN A 231 -4.43 -1.27 -4.05
N ALA A 232 -3.91 -0.04 -4.03
CA ALA A 232 -3.04 0.50 -5.07
C ALA A 232 -1.61 -0.06 -5.05
N GLY A 233 -1.27 -0.94 -4.09
CA GLY A 233 0.07 -1.53 -3.95
C GLY A 233 1.16 -0.51 -3.61
N VAL A 234 0.80 0.59 -2.94
CA VAL A 234 1.71 1.65 -2.54
C VAL A 234 2.52 1.23 -1.32
N VAL A 235 3.85 1.45 -1.37
CA VAL A 235 4.71 1.21 -0.21
C VAL A 235 4.42 2.28 0.84
N CYS A 236 3.93 1.86 1.99
CA CYS A 236 3.51 2.75 3.06
C CYS A 236 4.38 2.60 4.30
N MET A 237 4.71 3.72 4.94
CA MET A 237 5.41 3.75 6.22
C MET A 237 4.62 4.54 7.24
N SER A 238 4.52 4.02 8.46
CA SER A 238 3.90 4.70 9.57
C SER A 238 5.00 5.20 10.51
N LEU A 239 5.08 6.52 10.70
CA LEU A 239 6.11 7.16 11.51
C LEU A 239 5.48 7.74 12.78
N PRO A 240 5.88 7.30 13.98
CA PRO A 240 5.32 7.79 15.22
C PRO A 240 5.81 9.21 15.52
N VAL A 241 4.89 10.13 15.82
CA VAL A 241 5.24 11.49 16.26
C VAL A 241 5.02 11.61 17.77
N THR A 242 6.11 11.74 18.52
CA THR A 242 6.10 11.65 19.99
C THR A 242 6.36 13.01 20.64
N ASN A 243 7.43 13.71 20.27
CA ASN A 243 7.75 15.08 20.68
C ASN A 243 8.79 15.73 19.73
N LYS A 244 9.05 17.03 19.90
CA LYS A 244 10.04 17.76 19.08
C LYS A 244 11.48 17.25 19.27
N ALA A 245 11.85 16.76 20.45
CA ALA A 245 13.22 16.37 20.79
C ALA A 245 13.65 15.04 20.15
N SER A 246 12.74 14.08 19.99
CA SER A 246 13.03 12.80 19.33
C SER A 246 12.69 12.80 17.83
N TRP A 247 12.19 13.91 17.27
CA TRP A 247 11.79 14.04 15.87
C TRP A 247 12.81 13.43 14.89
N THR A 248 14.08 13.79 15.05
CA THR A 248 15.14 13.35 14.14
C THR A 248 15.31 11.83 14.16
N LEU A 249 15.22 11.20 15.34
CA LEU A 249 15.40 9.76 15.53
C LEU A 249 14.14 8.95 15.15
N ASP A 250 12.96 9.47 15.51
CA ASP A 250 11.69 8.74 15.38
C ASP A 250 11.05 8.90 13.99
N VAL A 251 11.33 10.00 13.29
CA VAL A 251 10.65 10.39 12.05
C VAL A 251 11.62 10.62 10.91
N GLU A 252 12.56 11.55 11.06
CA GLU A 252 13.37 12.06 9.95
C GLU A 252 14.36 11.02 9.42
N ILE A 253 15.20 10.45 10.30
CA ILE A 253 16.18 9.43 9.93
C ILE A 253 15.49 8.18 9.35
N PRO A 254 14.46 7.59 9.98
CA PRO A 254 13.76 6.42 9.43
C PRO A 254 13.15 6.70 8.05
N ALA A 255 12.52 7.87 7.87
CA ALA A 255 11.91 8.25 6.60
C ALA A 255 12.96 8.37 5.49
N ILE A 256 14.03 9.14 5.73
CA ILE A 256 15.10 9.36 4.75
C ILE A 256 15.81 8.04 4.45
N SER A 257 16.16 7.24 5.45
CA SER A 257 16.85 5.95 5.26
C SER A 257 16.04 5.02 4.36
N MET A 258 14.75 4.86 4.63
CA MET A 258 13.90 3.98 3.84
C MET A 258 13.61 4.54 2.46
N LEU A 259 13.39 5.85 2.33
CA LEU A 259 13.27 6.50 1.03
C LEU A 259 14.54 6.35 0.20
N ASN A 260 15.71 6.39 0.85
CA ASN A 260 16.99 6.21 0.18
C ASN A 260 17.09 4.79 -0.36
N GLU A 261 16.84 3.76 0.44
CA GLU A 261 16.83 2.36 0.01
C GLU A 261 15.82 2.10 -1.12
N LEU A 262 14.60 2.63 -0.99
CA LEU A 262 13.57 2.48 -1.99
C LEU A 262 13.93 3.21 -3.28
N CYS A 263 14.35 4.48 -3.21
CA CYS A 263 14.77 5.25 -4.38
C CYS A 263 16.00 4.64 -5.06
N TYR A 264 16.97 4.12 -4.30
CA TYR A 264 18.09 3.35 -4.85
C TYR A 264 17.60 2.08 -5.52
N SER A 265 16.70 1.31 -4.92
CA SER A 265 16.12 0.13 -5.57
C SER A 265 15.46 0.51 -6.91
N PHE A 266 14.69 1.62 -6.94
CA PHE A 266 14.05 2.16 -8.14
C PHE A 266 15.04 2.70 -9.19
N ARG A 267 16.19 3.25 -8.78
CA ARG A 267 17.26 3.73 -9.69
C ARG A 267 18.17 2.62 -10.19
N THR A 268 18.45 1.60 -9.38
CA THR A 268 19.28 0.45 -9.77
C THR A 268 18.63 -0.33 -10.92
N ILE A 269 17.29 -0.35 -10.97
CA ILE A 269 16.52 -0.89 -12.10
C ILE A 269 16.74 -0.09 -13.41
N ARG A 270 17.17 1.18 -13.35
CA ARG A 270 17.47 1.99 -14.54
C ARG A 270 18.92 1.85 -15.04
N LEU A 271 19.89 1.59 -14.16
CA LEU A 271 21.31 1.43 -14.55
C LEU A 271 21.65 0.02 -15.07
N SER A 272 20.84 -1.00 -14.75
CA SER A 272 21.03 -2.37 -15.25
C SER A 272 20.51 -2.60 -16.69
N ASN A 273 19.89 -1.60 -17.32
CA ASN A 273 19.39 -1.70 -18.69
C ASN A 273 20.48 -1.69 -19.79
N ASN A 274 21.77 -1.61 -19.42
CA ASN A 274 22.89 -1.78 -20.37
C ASN A 274 23.83 -2.96 -20.05
N GLY A 275 23.43 -3.88 -19.17
CA GLY A 275 24.24 -5.07 -18.95
C GLY A 275 23.71 -5.93 -17.83
N ILE A 276 22.99 -6.98 -18.21
CA ILE A 276 22.90 -8.27 -17.52
C ILE A 276 22.58 -8.15 -16.01
N LEU A 277 21.29 -8.07 -15.68
CA LEU A 277 20.54 -8.99 -14.79
C LEU A 277 19.18 -8.35 -14.47
N ASN A 278 18.12 -8.95 -15.01
CA ASN A 278 16.72 -8.60 -14.78
C ASN A 278 16.31 -8.91 -13.32
N SER A 279 15.87 -7.91 -12.56
CA SER A 279 15.12 -8.15 -11.31
C SER A 279 14.09 -7.05 -11.03
N ASN A 280 13.15 -6.86 -11.97
CA ASN A 280 11.86 -6.25 -11.63
C ASN A 280 10.68 -6.82 -12.41
N SER A 281 10.75 -8.10 -12.80
CA SER A 281 9.54 -8.87 -13.07
C SER A 281 8.95 -9.28 -11.71
N LYS A 282 7.61 -9.18 -11.55
CA LYS A 282 6.92 -9.99 -10.53
C LYS A 282 7.54 -11.40 -10.57
N SER A 283 7.93 -11.97 -9.43
CA SER A 283 8.45 -13.34 -9.45
C SER A 283 7.32 -14.25 -9.89
N ARG A 284 7.64 -15.29 -10.68
CA ARG A 284 6.64 -16.33 -10.93
C ARG A 284 6.41 -17.07 -9.62
N VAL A 285 5.16 -17.29 -9.27
CA VAL A 285 4.76 -17.94 -8.02
C VAL A 285 4.11 -19.26 -8.35
N VAL A 286 4.57 -20.32 -7.71
CA VAL A 286 3.88 -21.62 -7.71
C VAL A 286 3.26 -21.84 -6.35
N CYS A 287 1.96 -22.09 -6.33
CA CYS A 287 1.32 -22.65 -5.15
C CYS A 287 1.34 -24.18 -5.24
N LEU A 288 1.93 -24.81 -4.24
CA LEU A 288 1.95 -26.26 -4.14
C LEU A 288 0.86 -26.77 -3.19
N PHE A 289 0.05 -27.69 -3.71
CA PHE A 289 -0.80 -28.58 -2.94
C PHE A 289 -0.11 -29.94 -2.84
N GLY A 290 0.06 -30.47 -1.62
CA GLY A 290 0.77 -31.75 -1.44
C GLY A 290 0.62 -32.32 -0.04
N GLY A 291 0.96 -33.60 0.11
CA GLY A 291 0.83 -34.30 1.38
C GLY A 291 1.73 -33.76 2.50
N SER A 292 1.19 -33.68 3.71
CA SER A 292 1.97 -33.52 4.96
C SER A 292 2.72 -34.81 5.35
N SER A 293 2.35 -35.93 4.72
CA SER A 293 3.00 -37.24 4.84
C SER A 293 3.98 -37.47 3.68
N SER A 294 4.97 -38.34 3.89
CA SER A 294 5.96 -38.69 2.86
C SER A 294 5.46 -39.70 1.83
N GLY A 295 4.36 -40.39 2.12
CA GLY A 295 3.97 -41.60 1.40
C GLY A 295 4.87 -42.80 1.75
N ASN A 296 4.60 -43.95 1.15
CA ASN A 296 5.35 -45.19 1.38
C ASN A 296 6.44 -45.42 0.32
N ASP A 297 6.34 -44.78 -0.85
CA ASP A 297 7.36 -44.85 -1.90
C ASP A 297 8.24 -43.58 -1.83
N PRO A 298 9.56 -43.70 -1.65
CA PRO A 298 10.47 -42.54 -1.60
C PRO A 298 10.47 -41.68 -2.87
N LYS A 299 10.00 -42.21 -4.01
CA LYS A 299 9.89 -41.46 -5.27
C LYS A 299 9.04 -40.19 -5.14
N HIS A 300 8.05 -40.17 -4.25
CA HIS A 300 7.23 -38.97 -4.03
C HIS A 300 8.02 -37.82 -3.39
N ILE A 301 8.85 -38.14 -2.39
CA ILE A 301 9.77 -37.15 -1.80
C ILE A 301 10.81 -36.70 -2.83
N GLN A 302 11.32 -37.63 -3.64
CA GLN A 302 12.28 -37.29 -4.68
C GLN A 302 11.67 -36.37 -5.75
N ALA A 303 10.42 -36.61 -6.17
CA ALA A 303 9.71 -35.73 -7.09
C ALA A 303 9.53 -34.32 -6.52
N ALA A 304 9.22 -34.20 -5.22
CA ALA A 304 9.13 -32.91 -4.53
C ALA A 304 10.47 -32.14 -4.57
N LYS A 305 11.59 -32.83 -4.36
CA LYS A 305 12.93 -32.24 -4.48
C LYS A 305 13.27 -31.85 -5.91
N ASN A 306 12.98 -32.72 -6.87
CA ASN A 306 13.19 -32.44 -8.30
C ASN A 306 12.40 -31.20 -8.74
N LEU A 307 11.17 -31.05 -8.26
CA LEU A 307 10.38 -29.84 -8.49
C LEU A 307 11.05 -28.60 -7.89
N ALA A 308 11.58 -28.66 -6.66
CA ALA A 308 12.33 -27.54 -6.09
C ALA A 308 13.54 -27.12 -6.95
N PHE A 309 14.28 -28.08 -7.52
CA PHE A 309 15.37 -27.78 -8.45
C PHE A 309 14.85 -27.08 -9.71
N ALA A 310 13.79 -27.59 -10.32
CA ALA A 310 13.18 -26.99 -11.50
C ALA A 310 12.65 -25.57 -11.22
N LEU A 311 12.02 -25.35 -10.06
CA LEU A 311 11.55 -24.03 -9.63
C LEU A 311 12.71 -23.05 -9.45
N HIS A 312 13.79 -23.46 -8.79
CA HIS A 312 14.99 -22.65 -8.62
C HIS A 312 15.61 -22.25 -9.97
N SER A 313 15.83 -23.23 -10.87
CA SER A 313 16.42 -22.98 -12.19
C SER A 313 15.57 -22.05 -13.06
N ASN A 314 14.27 -21.94 -12.78
CA ASN A 314 13.33 -21.09 -13.52
C ASN A 314 12.87 -19.84 -12.74
N ASN A 315 13.56 -19.49 -11.65
CA ASN A 315 13.29 -18.31 -10.81
C ASN A 315 11.86 -18.23 -10.25
N TYR A 316 11.30 -19.37 -9.84
CA TYR A 316 10.01 -19.44 -9.17
C TYR A 316 10.14 -19.27 -7.66
N LYS A 317 9.15 -18.58 -7.07
CA LYS A 317 8.86 -18.62 -5.63
C LYS A 317 7.81 -19.68 -5.32
N LEU A 318 7.83 -20.20 -4.11
CA LEU A 318 6.91 -21.22 -3.63
C LEU A 318 5.98 -20.68 -2.56
N VAL A 319 4.68 -20.86 -2.76
CA VAL A 319 3.65 -20.73 -1.74
C VAL A 319 3.10 -22.12 -1.45
N TYR A 320 2.87 -22.47 -0.19
CA TYR A 320 2.39 -23.80 0.15
C TYR A 320 1.67 -23.84 1.51
N GLY A 321 1.18 -25.02 1.90
CA GLY A 321 0.41 -25.21 3.13
C GLY A 321 1.15 -25.02 4.46
N GLY A 322 2.44 -24.66 4.43
CA GLY A 322 3.21 -24.31 5.63
C GLY A 322 3.57 -25.48 6.54
N GLY A 323 3.43 -26.73 6.08
CA GLY A 323 3.89 -27.91 6.81
C GLY A 323 5.42 -28.09 6.75
N THR A 324 6.00 -28.76 7.74
CA THR A 324 7.45 -29.00 7.83
C THR A 324 7.83 -30.46 7.59
N THR A 325 6.83 -31.33 7.38
CA THR A 325 6.99 -32.76 7.15
C THR A 325 6.49 -33.20 5.76
N GLY A 326 6.81 -34.43 5.39
CA GLY A 326 6.32 -35.05 4.16
C GLY A 326 6.78 -34.34 2.89
N ILE A 327 5.92 -34.41 1.86
CA ILE A 327 6.16 -33.80 0.54
C ILE A 327 6.31 -32.28 0.67
N MET A 328 5.43 -31.64 1.45
CA MET A 328 5.46 -30.20 1.71
C MET A 328 6.78 -29.75 2.37
N GLY A 329 7.25 -30.46 3.39
CA GLY A 329 8.52 -30.14 4.04
C GLY A 329 9.73 -30.36 3.13
N ALA A 330 9.70 -31.41 2.30
CA ALA A 330 10.79 -31.76 1.40
C ALA A 330 11.04 -30.69 0.32
N ILE A 331 10.01 -30.25 -0.39
CA ILE A 331 10.15 -29.19 -1.41
C ILE A 331 10.48 -27.83 -0.79
N ALA A 332 9.82 -27.44 0.32
CA ALA A 332 10.08 -26.19 1.00
C ALA A 332 11.54 -26.10 1.46
N SER A 333 12.03 -27.13 2.16
CA SER A 333 13.42 -27.15 2.64
C SER A 333 14.46 -27.20 1.53
N THR A 334 14.18 -27.95 0.46
CA THR A 334 15.08 -28.01 -0.69
C THR A 334 15.15 -26.65 -1.39
N LEU A 335 14.01 -25.98 -1.60
CA LEU A 335 14.00 -24.68 -2.27
C LEU A 335 14.63 -23.57 -1.41
N VAL A 336 14.45 -23.60 -0.09
CA VAL A 336 15.15 -22.67 0.82
C VAL A 336 16.66 -22.87 0.76
N GLN A 337 17.15 -24.11 0.70
CA GLN A 337 18.59 -24.38 0.54
C GLN A 337 19.15 -23.82 -0.78
N LEU A 338 18.35 -23.83 -1.85
CA LEU A 338 18.77 -23.38 -3.18
C LEU A 338 18.62 -21.85 -3.37
N SER A 339 17.54 -21.27 -2.88
CA SER A 339 17.09 -19.90 -3.22
C SER A 339 16.96 -18.97 -2.01
N GLY A 340 17.21 -19.49 -0.80
CA GLY A 340 17.10 -18.75 0.45
C GLY A 340 15.68 -18.72 1.05
N PRO A 341 15.54 -18.32 2.33
CA PRO A 341 14.26 -18.33 3.06
C PRO A 341 13.16 -17.45 2.44
N SER A 342 13.53 -16.40 1.73
CA SER A 342 12.59 -15.46 1.09
C SER A 342 11.93 -16.01 -0.18
N ALA A 343 12.42 -17.14 -0.71
CA ALA A 343 11.84 -17.82 -1.86
C ALA A 343 10.61 -18.67 -1.50
N VAL A 344 10.36 -18.92 -0.21
CA VAL A 344 9.32 -19.83 0.27
C VAL A 344 8.42 -19.14 1.30
N GLN A 345 7.11 -19.26 1.09
CA GLN A 345 6.08 -18.78 2.00
C GLN A 345 5.08 -19.89 2.32
N GLY A 346 5.04 -20.30 3.59
CA GLY A 346 4.04 -21.22 4.12
C GLY A 346 2.84 -20.47 4.69
N ILE A 347 1.61 -20.92 4.40
CA ILE A 347 0.39 -20.37 4.98
C ILE A 347 -0.33 -21.50 5.72
N ILE A 348 -0.51 -21.36 7.03
CA ILE A 348 -1.06 -22.42 7.88
C ILE A 348 -2.06 -21.89 8.91
N PRO A 349 -3.15 -22.60 9.25
CA PRO A 349 -4.02 -22.17 10.33
C PRO A 349 -3.39 -22.44 11.69
N VAL A 350 -3.73 -21.61 12.68
CA VAL A 350 -3.26 -21.74 14.07
C VAL A 350 -3.42 -23.18 14.61
N ALA A 351 -4.55 -23.83 14.31
CA ALA A 351 -4.83 -25.18 14.78
C ALA A 351 -3.83 -26.23 14.23
N LEU A 352 -3.48 -26.15 12.94
CA LEU A 352 -2.55 -27.09 12.31
C LEU A 352 -1.09 -26.80 12.70
N ALA A 353 -0.73 -25.52 12.86
CA ALA A 353 0.59 -25.14 13.35
C ALA A 353 0.85 -25.73 14.75
N LYS A 354 -0.11 -25.58 15.67
CA LYS A 354 -0.03 -26.16 17.02
C LYS A 354 0.00 -27.69 17.00
N TYR A 355 -0.74 -28.33 16.10
CA TYR A 355 -0.75 -29.78 15.96
C TYR A 355 0.61 -30.31 15.48
N GLU A 356 1.21 -29.66 14.48
CA GLU A 356 2.52 -30.03 13.96
C GLU A 356 3.65 -29.82 14.98
N GLU A 357 3.63 -28.72 15.72
CA GLU A 357 4.61 -28.46 16.80
C GLU A 357 4.57 -29.53 17.89
N LYS A 358 3.37 -30.01 18.23
CA LYS A 358 3.19 -31.13 19.18
C LYS A 358 3.76 -32.44 18.65
N LEU A 359 3.53 -32.75 17.37
CA LEU A 359 4.02 -33.99 16.75
C LEU A 359 5.54 -34.00 16.58
N THR A 360 6.10 -32.89 16.10
CA THR A 360 7.53 -32.79 15.76
C THR A 360 8.42 -32.39 16.95
N LYS A 361 7.80 -31.89 18.03
CA LYS A 361 8.47 -31.29 19.20
C LYS A 361 9.41 -30.13 18.84
N LYS A 362 9.17 -29.49 17.68
CA LYS A 362 10.00 -28.40 17.15
C LYS A 362 9.10 -27.36 16.50
N ASN A 363 9.51 -26.09 16.61
CA ASN A 363 8.88 -25.02 15.86
C ASN A 363 9.39 -25.02 14.42
N ALA A 364 8.56 -24.55 13.49
CA ALA A 364 8.96 -24.35 12.11
C ALA A 364 10.08 -23.30 12.05
N ASP A 365 11.26 -23.71 11.61
CA ASP A 365 12.44 -22.85 11.48
C ASP A 365 12.39 -22.08 10.14
N PRO A 366 12.25 -20.75 10.15
CA PRO A 366 12.17 -19.98 8.91
C PRO A 366 13.40 -20.09 8.04
N SER A 367 14.58 -20.33 8.63
CA SER A 367 15.83 -20.54 7.87
C SER A 367 15.84 -21.84 7.09
N LYS A 368 14.94 -22.78 7.40
CA LYS A 368 14.82 -24.09 6.74
C LYS A 368 13.58 -24.21 5.88
N PHE A 369 12.44 -23.64 6.28
CA PHE A 369 11.17 -23.84 5.60
C PHE A 369 10.56 -22.55 5.03
N GLY A 370 11.27 -21.43 5.16
CA GLY A 370 10.82 -20.13 4.69
C GLY A 370 9.89 -19.42 5.67
N SER A 371 9.42 -18.24 5.27
CA SER A 371 8.48 -17.47 6.08
C SER A 371 7.15 -18.21 6.27
N ARG A 372 6.49 -18.03 7.43
CA ARG A 372 5.22 -18.68 7.73
C ARG A 372 4.17 -17.65 8.15
N THR A 373 3.09 -17.54 7.39
CA THR A 373 1.91 -16.75 7.72
C THR A 373 0.90 -17.64 8.46
N VAL A 374 0.67 -17.32 9.74
CA VAL A 374 -0.31 -18.05 10.56
C VAL A 374 -1.67 -17.36 10.45
N VAL A 375 -2.70 -18.11 10.05
CA VAL A 375 -4.07 -17.60 9.82
C VAL A 375 -5.09 -18.23 10.76
N LYS A 376 -6.27 -17.62 10.87
CA LYS A 376 -7.33 -18.07 11.76
C LYS A 376 -8.00 -19.38 11.33
N ASP A 377 -8.22 -19.58 10.04
CA ASP A 377 -9.02 -20.69 9.50
C ASP A 377 -8.52 -21.19 8.13
N MET A 378 -9.10 -22.31 7.69
CA MET A 378 -8.73 -22.97 6.43
C MET A 378 -9.13 -22.16 5.19
N HIS A 379 -10.23 -21.40 5.21
CA HIS A 379 -10.67 -20.59 4.07
C HIS A 379 -9.71 -19.42 3.82
N THR A 380 -9.31 -18.73 4.89
CA THR A 380 -8.31 -17.67 4.84
C THR A 380 -6.99 -18.22 4.31
N ARG A 381 -6.60 -19.43 4.71
CA ARG A 381 -5.39 -20.10 4.20
C ARG A 381 -5.45 -20.28 2.69
N LYS A 382 -6.50 -20.92 2.17
CA LYS A 382 -6.63 -21.19 0.73
C LYS A 382 -6.70 -19.92 -0.08
N ARG A 383 -7.49 -18.94 0.38
CA ARG A 383 -7.60 -17.61 -0.26
C ARG A 383 -6.23 -16.96 -0.41
N LEU A 384 -5.45 -16.83 0.67
CA LEU A 384 -4.13 -16.21 0.58
C LEU A 384 -3.15 -17.01 -0.30
N MET A 385 -3.25 -18.34 -0.31
CA MET A 385 -2.42 -19.18 -1.19
C MET A 385 -2.76 -18.93 -2.67
N ILE A 386 -4.05 -18.80 -2.99
CA ILE A 386 -4.55 -18.54 -4.34
C ILE A 386 -4.23 -17.10 -4.79
N ASP A 387 -4.51 -16.11 -3.93
CA ASP A 387 -4.23 -14.69 -4.19
C ASP A 387 -2.75 -14.46 -4.50
N ALA A 388 -1.85 -15.17 -3.82
CA ALA A 388 -0.41 -15.06 -4.07
C ALA A 388 0.00 -15.54 -5.48
N VAL A 389 -0.70 -16.52 -6.04
CA VAL A 389 -0.46 -17.00 -7.41
C VAL A 389 -1.07 -16.05 -8.44
N ILE A 390 -2.33 -15.64 -8.23
CA ILE A 390 -3.03 -14.69 -9.12
C ILE A 390 -2.26 -13.36 -9.18
N GLY A 391 -1.71 -12.92 -8.04
CA GLY A 391 -0.87 -11.73 -7.96
C GLY A 391 0.52 -11.85 -8.59
N GLY A 392 0.98 -13.06 -8.94
CA GLY A 392 2.30 -13.38 -9.48
C GLY A 392 2.53 -12.92 -10.93
N ALA A 393 3.72 -13.16 -11.47
CA ALA A 393 4.01 -12.90 -12.89
C ALA A 393 3.31 -13.87 -13.84
N PRO A 394 3.18 -13.53 -15.14
CA PRO A 394 2.82 -14.50 -16.17
C PRO A 394 3.69 -15.77 -16.09
N GLY A 395 3.03 -16.92 -16.08
CA GLY A 395 3.64 -18.22 -15.82
C GLY A 395 3.55 -18.70 -14.37
N SER A 396 2.89 -17.95 -13.49
CA SER A 396 2.49 -18.42 -12.14
C SER A 396 1.34 -19.41 -12.24
N GLY A 397 1.26 -20.35 -11.31
CA GLY A 397 0.18 -21.32 -11.29
C GLY A 397 0.21 -22.29 -10.12
N PHE A 398 -0.61 -23.32 -10.24
CA PHE A 398 -0.90 -24.28 -9.18
C PHE A 398 -0.33 -25.64 -9.54
N VAL A 399 0.30 -26.30 -8.57
CA VAL A 399 0.85 -27.65 -8.75
C VAL A 399 0.34 -28.55 -7.64
N ALA A 400 -0.25 -29.68 -8.01
CA ALA A 400 -0.56 -30.76 -7.08
C ALA A 400 0.48 -31.88 -7.18
N LEU A 401 1.15 -32.16 -6.06
CA LEU A 401 1.93 -33.38 -5.83
C LEU A 401 1.10 -34.38 -5.03
N SER A 402 1.54 -35.63 -4.96
CA SER A 402 0.86 -36.69 -4.23
C SER A 402 0.41 -36.27 -2.82
N GLY A 403 -0.83 -36.59 -2.49
CA GLY A 403 -1.47 -36.10 -1.27
C GLY A 403 -2.82 -36.74 -1.02
N GLY A 404 -3.44 -36.39 0.12
CA GLY A 404 -4.74 -36.92 0.52
C GLY A 404 -5.90 -35.96 0.21
N TYR A 405 -6.98 -36.07 0.99
CA TYR A 405 -8.19 -35.26 0.80
C TYR A 405 -7.93 -33.75 0.75
N GLY A 406 -7.06 -33.21 1.60
CA GLY A 406 -6.75 -31.77 1.58
C GLY A 406 -6.11 -31.31 0.27
N THR A 407 -5.22 -32.12 -0.31
CA THR A 407 -4.58 -31.82 -1.60
C THR A 407 -5.60 -31.89 -2.74
N LEU A 408 -6.48 -32.89 -2.72
CA LEU A 408 -7.52 -33.02 -3.74
C LEU A 408 -8.53 -31.89 -3.68
N GLU A 409 -8.91 -31.48 -2.47
CA GLU A 409 -9.86 -30.39 -2.26
C GLU A 409 -9.30 -29.04 -2.73
N GLU A 410 -8.04 -28.73 -2.41
CA GLU A 410 -7.35 -27.52 -2.91
C GLU A 410 -7.19 -27.54 -4.46
N LEU A 411 -6.88 -28.71 -5.05
CA LEU A 411 -6.77 -28.89 -6.50
C LEU A 411 -8.11 -28.68 -7.21
N LEU A 412 -9.19 -29.30 -6.72
CA LEU A 412 -10.50 -29.20 -7.36
C LEU A 412 -11.13 -27.82 -7.17
N GLU A 413 -10.88 -27.14 -6.04
CA GLU A 413 -11.32 -25.75 -5.82
C GLU A 413 -10.71 -24.82 -6.86
N THR A 414 -9.38 -24.86 -7.05
CA THR A 414 -8.70 -24.05 -8.08
C THR A 414 -9.12 -24.42 -9.50
N THR A 415 -9.38 -25.71 -9.78
CA THR A 415 -9.93 -26.16 -11.08
C THR A 415 -11.31 -25.56 -11.34
N THR A 416 -12.17 -25.57 -10.33
CA THR A 416 -13.51 -24.99 -10.43
C THR A 416 -13.45 -23.48 -10.63
N TRP A 417 -12.53 -22.79 -9.94
CA TRP A 417 -12.34 -21.33 -10.09
C TRP A 417 -11.82 -20.94 -11.46
N TYR A 418 -10.94 -21.75 -12.06
CA TYR A 418 -10.55 -21.59 -13.47
C TYR A 418 -11.77 -21.72 -14.39
N GLN A 419 -12.59 -22.76 -14.20
CA GLN A 419 -13.79 -22.99 -14.99
C GLN A 419 -14.78 -21.82 -14.88
N LEU A 420 -14.90 -21.22 -13.69
CA LEU A 420 -15.73 -20.04 -13.40
C LEU A 420 -15.14 -18.70 -13.87
N GLY A 421 -13.93 -18.69 -14.43
CA GLY A 421 -13.26 -17.47 -14.91
C GLY A 421 -12.65 -16.60 -13.81
N ILE A 422 -12.61 -17.06 -12.55
CA ILE A 422 -12.07 -16.32 -11.41
C ILE A 422 -10.55 -16.10 -11.54
N HIS A 423 -9.85 -17.04 -12.17
CA HIS A 423 -8.44 -16.89 -12.53
C HIS A 423 -8.09 -17.62 -13.83
N GLN A 424 -6.94 -17.29 -14.40
CA GLN A 424 -6.42 -17.91 -15.63
C GLN A 424 -5.02 -18.54 -15.45
N CYS A 425 -4.58 -18.71 -14.18
CA CYS A 425 -3.30 -19.34 -13.88
C CYS A 425 -3.35 -20.85 -14.23
N GLY A 426 -2.24 -21.38 -14.75
CA GLY A 426 -2.15 -22.79 -15.13
C GLY A 426 -2.25 -23.72 -13.92
N ILE A 427 -2.88 -24.87 -14.10
CA ILE A 427 -3.03 -25.90 -13.07
C ILE A 427 -2.39 -27.19 -13.58
N CYS A 428 -1.44 -27.73 -12.81
CA CYS A 428 -0.70 -28.94 -13.16
C CYS A 428 -0.77 -29.99 -12.05
N VAL A 429 -1.13 -31.22 -12.41
CA VAL A 429 -0.94 -32.40 -11.59
C VAL A 429 0.42 -32.99 -11.93
N PHE A 430 1.32 -33.05 -10.95
CA PHE A 430 2.59 -33.75 -11.10
C PHE A 430 2.40 -35.20 -10.65
N ASP A 431 2.09 -36.06 -11.62
CA ASP A 431 1.76 -37.46 -11.41
C ASP A 431 3.00 -38.33 -11.24
N VAL A 432 3.23 -38.76 -10.01
CA VAL A 432 4.36 -39.60 -9.63
C VAL A 432 3.90 -41.05 -9.58
N CYS A 433 4.48 -41.91 -10.43
CA CYS A 433 4.17 -43.34 -10.48
C CYS A 433 2.68 -43.67 -10.76
N GLY A 434 1.94 -42.82 -11.46
CA GLY A 434 0.52 -43.06 -11.74
C GLY A 434 -0.40 -42.84 -10.54
N PHE A 435 0.05 -42.11 -9.51
CA PHE A 435 -0.71 -41.83 -8.29
C PHE A 435 -2.07 -41.21 -8.56
N TYR A 436 -2.18 -40.37 -9.60
CA TYR A 436 -3.43 -39.69 -9.95
C TYR A 436 -4.29 -40.44 -10.98
N LYS A 437 -3.90 -41.65 -11.41
CA LYS A 437 -4.63 -42.40 -12.43
C LYS A 437 -6.14 -42.50 -12.16
N GLY A 438 -6.54 -42.80 -10.92
CA GLY A 438 -7.96 -42.90 -10.57
C GLY A 438 -8.73 -41.58 -10.70
N LEU A 439 -8.09 -40.43 -10.41
CA LEU A 439 -8.70 -39.12 -10.59
C LEU A 439 -8.83 -38.79 -12.09
N LEU A 440 -7.79 -39.07 -12.87
CA LEU A 440 -7.77 -38.79 -14.31
C LEU A 440 -8.80 -39.65 -15.05
N ASP A 441 -8.86 -40.95 -14.74
CA ASP A 441 -9.87 -41.86 -15.28
C ASP A 441 -11.29 -41.39 -14.92
N TRP A 442 -11.50 -40.79 -13.73
CA TRP A 442 -12.78 -40.19 -13.33
C TRP A 442 -13.12 -38.92 -14.11
N VAL A 443 -12.15 -38.02 -14.33
CA VAL A 443 -12.35 -36.80 -15.14
C VAL A 443 -12.76 -37.20 -16.57
N ASP A 444 -12.09 -38.19 -17.15
CA ASP A 444 -12.43 -38.72 -18.48
C ASP A 444 -13.85 -39.27 -18.53
N GLN A 445 -14.26 -40.04 -17.52
CA GLN A 445 -15.63 -40.54 -17.40
C GLN A 445 -16.66 -39.42 -17.25
N ALA A 446 -16.36 -38.41 -16.42
CA ALA A 446 -17.24 -37.25 -16.23
C ALA A 446 -17.40 -36.45 -17.52
N ALA A 447 -16.34 -36.32 -18.32
CA ALA A 447 -16.38 -35.69 -19.64
C ALA A 447 -17.21 -36.52 -20.64
N GLN A 448 -17.00 -37.84 -20.69
CA GLN A 448 -17.79 -38.74 -21.54
C GLN A 448 -19.28 -38.74 -21.17
N ALA A 449 -19.58 -38.61 -19.88
CA ALA A 449 -20.95 -38.50 -19.36
C ALA A 449 -21.56 -37.08 -19.51
N GLY A 450 -20.78 -36.10 -20.00
CA GLY A 450 -21.24 -34.74 -20.27
C GLY A 450 -21.31 -33.81 -19.04
N PHE A 451 -20.73 -34.21 -17.90
CA PHE A 451 -20.64 -33.37 -16.71
C PHE A 451 -19.44 -32.39 -16.74
N VAL A 452 -18.42 -32.70 -17.55
CA VAL A 452 -17.28 -31.81 -17.83
C VAL A 452 -17.28 -31.49 -19.32
N GLY A 453 -17.20 -30.20 -19.67
CA GLY A 453 -17.12 -29.78 -21.07
C GLY A 453 -15.84 -30.32 -21.72
N THR A 454 -15.89 -30.71 -23.00
CA THR A 454 -14.73 -31.24 -23.71
C THR A 454 -13.54 -30.28 -23.75
N GLU A 455 -13.82 -28.97 -23.70
CA GLU A 455 -12.82 -27.90 -23.59
C GLU A 455 -12.25 -27.71 -22.18
N ASP A 456 -12.95 -28.18 -21.14
CA ASP A 456 -12.58 -28.05 -19.73
C ASP A 456 -11.70 -29.21 -19.23
N VAL A 457 -11.68 -30.35 -19.94
CA VAL A 457 -10.81 -31.50 -19.63
C VAL A 457 -9.34 -31.10 -19.57
N ASP A 458 -8.96 -30.15 -20.43
CA ASP A 458 -7.61 -29.63 -20.59
C ASP A 458 -7.16 -28.62 -19.50
N ILE A 459 -8.04 -28.28 -18.55
CA ILE A 459 -7.73 -27.37 -17.43
C ILE A 459 -6.66 -28.00 -16.52
N LEU A 460 -6.81 -29.29 -16.22
CA LEU A 460 -5.84 -30.06 -15.45
C LEU A 460 -4.75 -30.62 -16.35
N ARG A 461 -3.60 -29.97 -16.40
CA ARG A 461 -2.43 -30.49 -17.13
C ARG A 461 -1.74 -31.58 -16.33
N ILE A 462 -1.31 -32.64 -17.00
CA ILE A 462 -0.65 -33.78 -16.35
C ILE A 462 0.82 -33.76 -16.75
N ALA A 463 1.70 -33.66 -15.74
CA ALA A 463 3.13 -33.78 -15.90
C ALA A 463 3.63 -35.03 -15.17
N THR A 464 4.63 -35.68 -15.75
CA THR A 464 5.35 -36.83 -15.17
C THR A 464 6.79 -36.48 -14.80
N THR A 465 7.26 -35.29 -15.19
CA THR A 465 8.58 -34.74 -14.85
C THR A 465 8.46 -33.30 -14.32
N ALA A 466 9.48 -32.83 -13.60
CA ALA A 466 9.48 -31.47 -13.05
C ALA A 466 9.59 -30.41 -14.16
N GLU A 467 10.28 -30.74 -15.25
CA GLU A 467 10.44 -29.89 -16.42
C GLU A 467 9.11 -29.70 -17.17
N GLU A 468 8.32 -30.77 -17.30
CA GLU A 468 6.96 -30.69 -17.85
C GLU A 468 6.06 -29.78 -17.02
N VAL A 469 6.15 -29.84 -15.68
CA VAL A 469 5.41 -28.94 -14.79
C VAL A 469 5.71 -27.47 -15.14
N ILE A 470 7.00 -27.10 -15.24
CA ILE A 470 7.39 -25.73 -15.61
C ILE A 470 6.86 -25.36 -17.00
N GLY A 471 6.93 -26.28 -17.97
CA GLY A 471 6.40 -26.09 -19.31
C GLY A 471 4.91 -25.74 -19.32
N TYR A 472 4.10 -26.52 -18.59
CA TYR A 472 2.64 -26.31 -18.53
C TYR A 472 2.24 -25.04 -17.78
N LEU A 473 2.98 -24.65 -16.74
CA LEU A 473 2.75 -23.39 -16.05
C LEU A 473 3.05 -22.18 -16.96
N GLY A 474 4.02 -22.30 -17.86
CA GLY A 474 4.43 -21.25 -18.80
C GLY A 474 3.54 -21.10 -20.03
N SER A 475 2.80 -22.14 -20.43
CA SER A 475 1.93 -22.12 -21.60
C SER A 475 0.57 -21.47 -21.27
N GLN A 476 0.40 -20.20 -21.67
CA GLN A 476 -0.90 -19.54 -21.67
C GLN A 476 -1.72 -20.08 -22.85
N ASN A 477 -2.65 -21.00 -22.61
CA ASN A 477 -3.72 -21.23 -23.57
C ASN A 477 -4.73 -20.12 -23.37
N GLY A 478 -4.81 -19.15 -24.30
CA GLY A 478 -5.79 -18.07 -24.33
C GLY A 478 -7.24 -18.55 -24.52
N ARG A 479 -7.62 -19.66 -23.88
CA ARG A 479 -8.98 -20.19 -23.83
C ARG A 479 -9.68 -19.54 -22.65
N TYR A 480 -10.46 -18.51 -22.95
CA TYR A 480 -11.48 -17.99 -22.05
C TYR A 480 -12.43 -19.14 -21.71
N SER A 481 -12.61 -19.43 -20.42
CA SER A 481 -13.67 -20.36 -20.01
C SER A 481 -15.01 -19.84 -20.54
N ARG A 482 -15.99 -20.73 -20.75
CA ARG A 482 -17.35 -20.35 -21.19
C ARG A 482 -18.02 -19.29 -20.29
N MET A 483 -17.48 -19.07 -19.09
CA MET A 483 -18.01 -18.17 -18.06
C MET A 483 -17.13 -16.93 -17.80
N GLY A 484 -16.18 -16.60 -18.68
CA GLY A 484 -15.32 -15.42 -18.58
C GLY A 484 -16.04 -14.05 -18.63
N GLU A 485 -17.37 -14.03 -18.66
CA GLU A 485 -18.26 -12.86 -18.60
C GLU A 485 -18.91 -12.68 -17.21
N LEU A 486 -18.59 -13.54 -16.23
CA LEU A 486 -19.14 -13.42 -14.88
C LEU A 486 -18.42 -12.29 -14.12
N GLU A 487 -19.17 -11.22 -13.82
CA GLU A 487 -18.76 -10.22 -12.84
C GLU A 487 -18.98 -10.80 -11.43
N TRP A 488 -17.89 -10.94 -10.68
CA TRP A 488 -17.91 -11.39 -9.29
C TRP A 488 -17.74 -10.15 -8.40
N ASP A 489 -18.86 -9.55 -7.96
CA ASP A 489 -18.92 -8.38 -7.06
C ASP A 489 -18.32 -8.64 -5.66
#